data_AF-L7ESC0-F1
#
_entry.id   AF-L7ESC0-F1
#
_cell.length_a   1.000
_cell.length_b   1.000
_cell.length_c   1.000
_cell.angle_alpha   90.00
_cell.angle_beta   90.00
_cell.angle_gamma   90.00
#
_symmetry.space_group_name_H-M   'P 1'
#
loop_
_entity.id
_entity.type
_entity.pdbx_description
1 polymer ?
#
loop_
_entity_poly.entity_id
_entity_poly.type
_entity_poly.pdbx_seq_one_letter_code
_entity_poly.pdbx_strand_id
1 'polypeptide(L)' 'MAIPTEDQALDNAARLLERAEIELTNLPLMERLEGLADSWLSVAHLLHERERA' A
#
# COMPACT_ATOMS: atom_id res chain seq x y z
N MET A 1 -6.93 9.69 -14.82
CA MET A 1 -6.00 9.39 -13.71
C MET A 1 -4.73 8.81 -14.31
N ALA A 2 -3.55 9.28 -13.88
CA ALA A 2 -2.27 8.72 -14.33
C ALA A 2 -1.97 7.40 -13.60
N ILE A 3 -1.23 6.49 -14.24
CA ILE A 3 -0.76 5.26 -13.61
C ILE A 3 0.33 5.63 -12.59
N PRO A 4 0.28 5.14 -11.34
CA PRO A 4 1.34 5.39 -10.36
C PRO A 4 2.65 4.72 -10.77
N THR A 5 3.77 5.27 -10.30
CA THR A 5 5.10 4.63 -10.34
C THR A 5 5.22 3.57 -9.23
N GLU A 6 6.22 2.68 -9.33
CA GLU A 6 6.52 1.69 -8.28
C GLU A 6 6.74 2.39 -6.92
N ASP A 7 7.60 3.42 -6.88
CA ASP A 7 7.87 4.19 -5.67
C ASP A 7 6.60 4.82 -5.07
N GLN A 8 5.72 5.37 -5.91
CA GLN A 8 4.45 5.94 -5.43
C GLN A 8 3.52 4.88 -4.84
N ALA A 9 3.53 3.66 -5.37
CA ALA A 9 2.76 2.56 -4.82
C ALA A 9 3.33 2.11 -3.46
N LEU A 10 4.65 2.00 -3.34
CA LEU A 10 5.33 1.70 -2.07
C LEU A 10 5.08 2.78 -1.01
N ASP A 11 5.19 4.05 -1.37
CA ASP A 11 4.90 5.19 -0.48
C ASP A 11 3.45 5.16 0.04
N ASN A 12 2.50 4.80 -0.81
CA ASN A 12 1.11 4.66 -0.40
C ASN A 12 0.91 3.51 0.59
N ALA A 13 1.55 2.36 0.34
CA ALA A 13 1.50 1.23 1.27
C ALA A 13 2.10 1.62 2.64
N ALA A 14 3.28 2.25 2.65
CA ALA A 14 3.95 2.68 3.87
C ALA A 14 3.07 3.64 4.70
N ARG A 15 2.47 4.66 4.07
CA ARG A 15 1.56 5.60 4.75
C ARG A 15 0.35 4.91 5.39
N LEU A 16 -0.19 3.88 4.74
CA LEU A 16 -1.34 3.13 5.26
C LEU A 16 -0.93 2.26 6.45
N LEU A 17 0.23 1.61 6.39
CA LEU A 17 0.77 0.80 7.49
C LEU A 17 1.11 1.67 8.71
N GLU A 18 1.79 2.80 8.52
CA GLU A 18 2.05 3.78 9.59
C GLU A 18 0.75 4.26 10.25
N ARG A 19 -0.31 4.45 9.44
CA ARG A 19 -1.62 4.81 9.99
C ARG A 19 -2.27 3.65 10.74
N ALA A 20 -2.15 2.42 10.25
CA ALA A 20 -2.69 1.24 10.91
C ALA A 20 -2.05 1.03 12.29
N GLU A 21 -0.73 1.22 12.41
CA GLU A 21 0.03 1.06 13.66
C GLU A 21 -0.48 1.97 14.80
N ILE A 22 -1.07 3.11 14.48
CA ILE A 22 -1.60 4.05 15.49
C ILE A 22 -3.08 3.80 15.83
N GLU A 23 -3.78 2.91 15.11
CA GLU A 23 -5.18 2.54 15.38
C GLU A 23 -5.29 1.47 16.50
N LEU A 24 -4.72 1.77 17.67
CA LEU A 24 -4.58 0.83 18.80
C LEU A 24 -5.90 0.27 19.35
N THR A 25 -7.01 0.97 19.15
CA THR A 25 -8.33 0.60 19.68
C THR A 25 -9.37 0.35 18.59
N ASN A 26 -9.04 0.63 17.33
CA ASN A 26 -9.98 0.54 16.22
C ASN A 26 -9.55 -0.59 15.26
N LEU A 27 -9.66 -1.82 15.74
CA LEU A 27 -9.26 -3.03 15.00
C LEU A 27 -9.87 -3.09 13.58
N PRO A 28 -11.17 -2.81 13.36
CA PRO A 28 -11.72 -2.85 12.01
C PRO A 28 -11.09 -1.83 11.06
N LEU A 29 -10.66 -0.67 11.56
CA LEU A 29 -9.98 0.33 10.75
C LEU A 29 -8.53 -0.07 10.49
N MET A 30 -7.82 -0.59 11.50
CA MET A 30 -6.48 -1.14 11.36
C MET A 30 -6.42 -2.21 10.25
N GLU A 31 -7.28 -3.23 10.33
CA GLU A 31 -7.36 -4.32 9.35
C GLU A 31 -7.68 -3.80 7.94
N ARG A 32 -8.56 -2.79 7.83
CA ARG A 32 -8.88 -2.17 6.55
C ARG A 32 -7.67 -1.44 5.95
N LEU A 33 -6.90 -0.73 6.76
CA LEU A 33 -5.70 -0.01 6.33
C LEU A 33 -4.61 -0.99 5.88
N GLU A 34 -4.41 -2.07 6.62
CA GLU A 34 -3.50 -3.18 6.26
C GLU A 34 -3.90 -3.79 4.91
N GLY A 35 -5.17 -4.15 4.72
CA GLY A 35 -5.62 -4.71 3.44
C GLY A 35 -5.50 -3.74 2.25
N LEU A 36 -5.65 -2.44 2.49
CA LEU A 36 -5.36 -1.43 1.46
C LEU A 36 -3.86 -1.33 1.17
N ALA A 37 -3.00 -1.45 2.19
CA ALA A 37 -1.55 -1.48 1.99
C ALA A 37 -1.12 -2.70 1.17
N ASP A 38 -1.66 -3.88 1.45
CA ASP A 38 -1.41 -5.11 0.67
C ASP A 38 -1.79 -4.95 -0.82
N SER A 39 -2.88 -4.22 -1.08
CA SER A 39 -3.30 -3.89 -2.44
C SER A 39 -2.26 -3.01 -3.14
N TRP A 40 -1.70 -2.02 -2.45
CA TRP A 40 -0.63 -1.17 -2.98
C TRP A 40 0.69 -1.92 -3.18
N LEU A 41 1.05 -2.85 -2.28
CA LEU A 41 2.22 -3.71 -2.43
C LEU A 41 2.09 -4.62 -3.66
N SER A 42 0.89 -5.15 -3.90
CA SER A 42 0.60 -5.94 -5.10
C SER A 42 0.76 -5.09 -6.38
N VAL A 43 0.31 -3.84 -6.35
CA VAL A 43 0.50 -2.89 -7.47
C VAL A 43 1.98 -2.59 -7.68
N ALA A 44 2.74 -2.31 -6.61
CA ALA A 44 4.19 -2.06 -6.69
C ALA A 44 4.91 -3.25 -7.33
N HIS A 45 4.60 -4.47 -6.91
CA HIS A 45 5.16 -5.69 -7.50
C HIS A 45 4.86 -5.81 -9.01
N LEU A 46 3.61 -5.56 -9.42
CA LEU A 46 3.25 -5.60 -10.84
C LEU A 46 3.97 -4.53 -11.67
N LEU A 47 4.18 -3.33 -11.12
CA LEU A 47 4.91 -2.25 -11.78
C LEU A 47 6.39 -2.60 -11.92
N HIS A 48 6.98 -3.17 -10.88
CA HIS A 48 8.36 -3.64 -10.86
C HIS A 48 8.63 -4.70 -11.94
N GLU A 49 7.78 -5.72 -12.02
CA GLU A 49 7.91 -6.77 -13.04
C GLU A 49 7.73 -6.22 -14.45
N ARG A 50 6.86 -5.22 -14.64
CA ARG A 50 6.67 -4.55 -15.94
C ARG A 50 7.92 -3.78 -16.38
N GLU A 51 8.64 -3.14 -15.46
CA GLU A 51 9.86 -2.39 -15.79
C GLU A 51 11.04 -3.30 -16.15
N ARG A 52 11.00 -4.56 -15.72
CA ARG A 52 12.02 -5.58 -16.02
C ARG A 52 11.81 -6.34 -17.33
N ALA A 53 10.61 -6.27 -17.91
CA ALA A 53 10.21 -6.98 -19.13
C ALA A 53 10.50 -6.16 -20.40
#